data_AF-W1XQB7-F1
#
_entry.id   AF-W1XQB7-F1
#
_cell.length_a   1.000
_cell.length_b   1.000
_cell.length_c   1.000
_cell.angle_alpha   90.00
_cell.angle_beta   90.00
_cell.angle_gamma   90.00
#
_symmetry.space_group_name_H-M   'P 1'
#
loop_
_entity.id
_entity.type
_entity.pdbx_description
1 polymer ?
#
loop_
_entity_poly.entity_id
_entity_poly.type
_entity_poly.pdbx_seq_one_letter_code
_entity_poly.pdbx_strand_id
1 'polypeptide(L)' 'MSMIADKIEKFILDRMREEQEKLILKRNELADELDCAPSQISYVLSTRFSNERG' A
#
# COMPACT_ATOMS: atom_id res chain seq x y z
N MET A 1 13.75 5.50 6.79
CA MET A 1 13.86 5.37 5.32
C MET A 1 12.45 5.53 4.79
N SER A 2 12.15 6.69 4.19
CA SER A 2 10.83 7.22 3.76
C SER A 2 9.62 6.92 4.66
N MET A 3 9.32 7.87 5.55
CA MET A 3 8.10 7.91 6.39
C MET A 3 6.80 7.70 5.61
N ILE A 4 6.77 8.06 4.32
CA ILE A 4 5.63 7.82 3.43
C ILE A 4 5.47 6.34 3.04
N ALA A 5 6.58 5.62 2.80
CA ALA A 5 6.55 4.21 2.45
C ALA A 5 6.03 3.36 3.61
N ASP A 6 6.51 3.65 4.83
CA ASP A 6 6.04 2.99 6.05
C ASP A 6 4.55 3.31 6.33
N LYS A 7 4.10 4.54 6.02
CA LYS A 7 2.67 4.92 6.12
C LYS A 7 1.80 4.13 5.13
N ILE A 8 2.20 4.04 3.86
CA ILE A 8 1.48 3.29 2.83
C ILE A 8 1.40 1.81 3.21
N GLU A 9 2.51 1.22 3.67
CA GLU A 9 2.55 -0.17 4.11
C GLU A 9 1.60 -0.43 5.28
N LYS A 10 1.66 0.40 6.32
CA LYS A 10 0.78 0.26 7.48
C LYS A 10 -0.69 0.40 7.08
N PHE A 11 -1.01 1.34 6.22
CA PHE A 11 -2.38 1.55 5.73
C PHE A 11 -2.92 0.31 5.02
N ILE A 12 -2.13 -0.26 4.09
CA ILE A 12 -2.53 -1.46 3.35
C ILE A 12 -2.70 -2.65 4.29
N LEU A 13 -1.77 -2.84 5.24
CA LEU A 13 -1.86 -3.93 6.23
C LEU A 13 -3.09 -3.82 7.13
N ASP A 14 -3.49 -2.61 7.51
CA ASP A 14 -4.69 -2.38 8.32
C ASP A 14 -5.95 -2.80 7.55
N ARG A 15 -6.07 -2.36 6.29
CA ARG A 15 -7.17 -2.74 5.39
C ARG A 15 -7.20 -4.24 5.09
N MET A 16 -6.04 -4.89 4.99
CA MET A 16 -5.94 -6.35 4.83
C MET A 16 -6.41 -7.12 6.07
N ARG A 17 -6.34 -6.54 7.27
CA ARG A 17 -6.84 -7.18 8.49
C ARG A 17 -8.35 -7.06 8.62
N GLU A 18 -8.93 -5.99 8.10
CA GLU A 18 -10.36 -5.75 8.10
C GLU A 18 -11.10 -6.63 7.07
N GLU A 19 -10.46 -6.90 5.92
CA GLU A 19 -11.01 -7.72 4.84
C GLU A 19 -10.65 -9.21 5.01
N GLN A 20 -11.64 -10.11 5.08
CA GLN A 20 -11.41 -11.55 5.34
C GLN A 20 -11.01 -12.38 4.11
N GLU A 21 -11.28 -11.91 2.88
CA GLU A 21 -11.05 -12.70 1.67
C GLU A 21 -10.18 -12.00 0.62
N LYS A 22 -10.57 -10.80 0.19
CA LYS A 22 -9.90 -10.14 -0.94
C LYS A 22 -9.98 -8.63 -0.85
N LEU A 23 -8.82 -8.01 -0.71
CA LEU A 23 -8.67 -6.56 -0.78
C LEU A 23 -8.40 -6.13 -2.24
N ILE A 24 -9.25 -5.25 -2.77
CA ILE A 24 -9.01 -4.58 -4.06
C ILE A 24 -8.64 -3.12 -3.82
N LEU A 25 -7.47 -2.73 -4.29
CA LEU A 25 -6.93 -1.38 -4.12
C LEU A 25 -6.82 -0.68 -5.48
N LYS A 26 -7.22 0.59 -5.54
CA LYS A 26 -6.92 1.45 -6.69
C LYS A 26 -5.79 2.40 -6.33
N ARG A 27 -4.67 2.26 -7.03
CA ARG A 27 -3.46 3.07 -6.81
C ARG A 27 -3.72 4.58 -6.72
N ASN A 28 -4.58 5.10 -7.59
CA ASN A 28 -4.87 6.53 -7.62
C ASN A 28 -5.71 6.98 -6.41
N GLU A 29 -6.60 6.12 -5.89
CA GLU A 29 -7.40 6.44 -4.70
C GLU A 29 -6.53 6.43 -3.45
N LEU A 30 -5.62 5.45 -3.30
CA LEU A 30 -4.65 5.46 -2.18
C LEU A 30 -3.69 6.63 -2.25
N ALA A 31 -3.30 7.04 -3.46
CA ALA A 31 -2.41 8.18 -3.66
C ALA A 31 -3.07 9.49 -3.20
N ASP A 32 -4.34 9.67 -3.54
CA ASP A 32 -5.15 10.83 -3.11
C ASP A 32 -5.35 10.84 -1.58
N GLU A 33 -5.75 9.71 -0.99
CA GLU A 33 -6.01 9.60 0.45
C GLU A 33 -4.76 9.78 1.32
N LEU A 34 -3.59 9.36 0.82
CA LEU A 34 -2.31 9.46 1.52
C LEU A 34 -1.49 10.70 1.14
N ASP A 35 -2.06 11.60 0.33
CA ASP A 35 -1.43 12.83 -0.18
C ASP A 35 -0.03 12.54 -0.79
N CYS A 36 0.03 11.56 -1.69
CA CYS A 36 1.28 11.14 -2.31
C CYS A 36 1.12 10.83 -3.82
N ALA A 37 2.24 10.69 -4.51
CA ALA A 37 2.22 10.34 -5.92
C ALA A 37 1.83 8.87 -6.13
N PRO A 38 1.05 8.52 -7.18
CA PRO A 38 0.72 7.13 -7.50
C PRO A 38 1.95 6.23 -7.67
N SER A 39 3.07 6.76 -8.14
CA SER A 39 4.34 6.03 -8.26
C SER A 39 4.89 5.56 -6.91
N GLN A 40 4.65 6.30 -5.81
CA GLN A 40 5.04 5.88 -4.46
C GLN A 40 4.26 4.62 -4.03
N ILE A 41 2.96 4.56 -4.34
CA ILE A 41 2.15 3.36 -4.08
C ILE A 41 2.70 2.16 -4.87
N SER A 42 2.99 2.33 -6.16
CA SER A 42 3.60 1.26 -6.99
C SER A 42 4.95 0.80 -6.43
N TYR A 43 5.81 1.74 -6.01
CA TYR A 43 7.10 1.40 -5.41
C TYR A 43 6.94 0.59 -4.12
N VAL A 44 6.04 1.00 -3.22
CA VAL A 44 5.78 0.29 -1.96
C VAL A 44 5.22 -1.10 -2.22
N LEU A 45 4.23 -1.24 -3.10
CA LEU A 45 3.67 -2.54 -3.48
C LEU A 45 4.76 -3.48 -4.03
N SER A 46 5.61 -2.98 -4.93
CA SER A 46 6.67 -3.80 -5.55
C SER A 46 7.82 -4.16 -4.61
N THR A 47 8.05 -3.41 -3.52
CA THR A 47 9.20 -3.62 -2.61
C THR A 47 8.83 -4.22 -1.25
N ARG A 48 7.58 -4.05 -0.80
CA ARG A 48 7.07 -4.52 0.50
C ARG A 48 6.10 -5.68 0.36
N PHE A 49 5.32 -5.72 -0.72
CA PHE A 49 4.24 -6.69 -0.92
C PHE A 49 4.50 -7.62 -2.13
N SER A 50 5.78 -7.87 -2.45
CA SER A 50 6.19 -8.77 -3.52
C SER A 50 5.86 -10.23 -3.15
N ASN A 51 5.48 -11.05 -4.13
CA ASN A 51 5.21 -12.48 -3.95
C ASN A 51 6.39 -13.27 -3.32
N GLU A 52 7.61 -12.76 -3.39
CA GLU A 52 8.79 -13.39 -2.77
C GLU A 52 8.89 -13.16 -1.25
N ARG A 53 8.05 -12.28 -0.70
CA ARG A 53 7.98 -11.98 0.74
C ARG A 53 6.69 -12.48 1.40
N GLY A 54 5.86 -13.24 0.67
CA GLY A 54 4.61 -13.86 1.13
C GLY A 54 4.66 -15.37 1.00
#